data_AF-B7JQC3-F1
#
_entry.id   AF-B7JQC3-F1
#
_cell.length_a   1.000
_cell.length_b   1.000
_cell.length_c   1.000
_cell.angle_alpha   90.00
_cell.angle_beta   90.00
_cell.angle_gamma   90.00
#
_symmetry.space_group_name_H-M   'P 1'
#
loop_
_entity.id
_entity.type
_entity.pdbx_description
1 polymer ?
#
loop_
_entity_poly.entity_id
_entity_poly.type
_entity_poly.pdbx_seq_one_letter_code
_entity_poly.pdbx_strand_id
1 'polypeptide(L)' 'MAWVNIIAILLLQKPALVALKDYEKQKKEGKDPVFDPGPLGIKNADFWEHEYGKDKKEEVS' A
#
# COMPACT_ATOMS: atom_id res chain seq x y z
N MET A 1 17.48 10.92 19.47
CA MET A 1 16.96 9.80 20.28
C MET A 1 16.07 8.93 19.40
N ALA A 2 16.43 7.65 19.22
CA ALA A 2 15.73 6.74 18.30
C ALA A 2 14.31 6.31 18.77
N TRP A 3 13.96 6.60 20.02
CA TRP A 3 12.70 6.18 20.64
C TRP A 3 11.44 6.64 19.92
N VAL A 4 11.40 7.87 19.40
CA VAL A 4 10.23 8.38 18.66
C VAL A 4 10.00 7.60 17.36
N ASN A 5 11.09 7.25 16.66
CA ASN A 5 11.01 6.46 15.42
C ASN A 5 10.48 5.05 15.70
N ILE A 6 10.91 4.43 16.80
CA ILE A 6 10.43 3.10 17.19
C ILE A 6 8.93 3.13 17.46
N ILE A 7 8.44 4.12 18.21
CA ILE A 7 7.01 4.28 18.50
C ILE A 7 6.21 4.48 17.20
N ALA A 8 6.71 5.32 16.28
CA ALA A 8 6.05 5.53 14.98
C ALA A 8 5.92 4.23 14.16
N ILE A 9 6.98 3.41 14.11
CA ILE A 9 6.96 2.11 13.41
C ILE A 9 5.92 1.17 14.06
N LEU A 10 5.85 1.13 15.39
CA LEU A 10 4.87 0.29 16.10
C LEU A 10 3.43 0.73 15.83
N LEU A 11 3.16 2.03 15.74
CA LEU A 11 1.83 2.54 15.40
C LEU A 11 1.42 2.18 13.96
N LEU A 12 2.38 2.14 13.03
CA LEU A 12 2.18 1.77 11.62
C LEU A 12 2.14 0.26 11.38
N GLN A 13 2.42 -0.57 12.39
CA GLN A 13 2.55 -2.02 12.23
C GLN A 13 1.29 -2.68 11.64
N LYS A 14 0.09 -2.23 12.01
CA LYS A 14 -1.17 -2.80 11.53
C LYS A 14 -1.33 -2.68 9.99
N PRO A 15 -1.37 -1.47 9.40
CA PRO A 15 -1.47 -1.33 7.95
C PRO A 15 -0.27 -1.92 7.22
N ALA A 16 0.94 -1.85 7.80
CA ALA A 16 2.13 -2.45 7.20
C ALA A 16 2.02 -3.98 7.03
N LEU A 17 1.51 -4.68 8.05
CA LEU A 17 1.30 -6.12 7.98
C LEU A 17 0.16 -6.51 7.02
N VAL A 18 -0.88 -5.68 6.90
CA VAL A 18 -1.96 -5.90 5.94
C VAL A 18 -1.44 -5.76 4.50
N ALA A 19 -0.69 -4.70 4.22
CA ALA A 19 -0.05 -4.49 2.92
C ALA A 19 0.93 -5.62 2.55
N LEU A 20 1.70 -6.11 3.53
CA LEU A 20 2.61 -7.23 3.31
C LEU A 20 1.87 -8.52 2.91
N LYS A 21 0.79 -8.87 3.62
CA LYS A 21 -0.01 -10.05 3.30
C LYS A 21 -0.65 -9.96 1.91
N ASP A 22 -1.09 -8.78 1.53
CA ASP A 22 -1.64 -8.54 0.20
C ASP A 22 -0.59 -8.72 -0.90
N TYR A 23 0.60 -8.16 -0.72
CA TYR A 23 1.74 -8.38 -1.61
C TYR A 23 2.09 -9.88 -1.76
N GLU A 24 2.20 -10.60 -0.64
CA GLU A 24 2.50 -12.04 -0.65
C GLU A 24 1.42 -12.85 -1.38
N LYS A 25 0.15 -12.50 -1.19
CA LYS A 25 -0.98 -13.11 -1.90
C LYS A 25 -0.88 -12.87 -3.40
N GLN A 26 -0.71 -11.63 -3.83
CA GLN A 26 -0.60 -11.27 -5.25
C GLN A 26 0.59 -11.95 -5.93
N LYS A 27 1.76 -11.95 -5.26
CA LYS A 27 2.96 -12.64 -5.72
C LYS A 27 2.75 -14.14 -5.87
N LYS A 28 2.05 -14.78 -4.92
CA LYS A 28 1.71 -16.20 -4.98
C LYS A 28 0.74 -16.53 -6.12
N GLU A 29 -0.14 -15.59 -6.46
CA GLU A 29 -1.06 -15.69 -7.61
C GLU A 29 -0.36 -15.49 -8.96
N GLY A 30 0.95 -15.16 -8.98
CA GLY A 30 1.70 -14.92 -10.20
C GLY A 30 1.35 -13.61 -10.91
N LYS A 31 0.66 -12.70 -10.20
CA LYS A 31 0.32 -11.36 -10.69
C LYS A 31 1.47 -10.40 -10.47
N ASP A 32 1.47 -9.30 -11.23
CA ASP A 32 2.27 -8.13 -10.91
C ASP A 32 1.65 -7.41 -9.70
N PRO A 33 2.31 -7.39 -8.53
CA PRO A 33 1.69 -6.94 -7.29
C PRO A 33 1.46 -5.43 -7.30
N VAL A 34 0.19 -5.03 -7.20
CA VAL A 34 -0.24 -3.63 -7.15
C VAL A 34 -1.01 -3.40 -5.86
N PHE A 35 -0.60 -2.39 -5.08
CA PHE A 35 -1.25 -2.07 -3.82
C PHE A 35 -2.58 -1.33 -4.06
N ASP A 36 -3.68 -1.91 -3.57
CA ASP A 36 -5.01 -1.29 -3.56
C ASP A 36 -5.49 -1.11 -2.10
N PRO A 37 -5.53 0.13 -1.58
CA PRO A 37 -5.91 0.39 -0.19
C PRO A 37 -7.40 0.14 0.10
N GLY A 38 -8.26 0.19 -0.93
CA GLY A 38 -9.72 0.11 -0.77
C GLY A 38 -10.20 -1.23 -0.20
N PRO A 39 -9.93 -2.37 -0.85
CA PRO A 39 -10.27 -3.71 -0.36
C PRO A 39 -9.59 -4.06 0.97
N LEU A 40 -8.47 -3.41 1.30
CA LEU A 40 -7.71 -3.63 2.52
C LEU A 40 -8.20 -2.80 3.70
N GLY A 41 -9.15 -1.88 3.48
CA GLY A 41 -9.70 -0.99 4.51
C GLY A 41 -8.68 0.01 5.07
N ILE A 42 -7.60 0.26 4.32
CA ILE A 42 -6.56 1.22 4.68
C ILE A 42 -7.04 2.60 4.25
N LYS A 43 -7.18 3.53 5.21
CA LYS A 43 -7.64 4.90 4.98
C LYS A 43 -6.46 5.88 4.91
N ASN A 44 -6.67 7.05 4.32
CA ASN A 44 -5.67 8.10 4.12
C ASN A 44 -4.53 7.65 3.19
N ALA A 45 -4.88 6.89 2.15
CA ALA A 45 -3.94 6.43 1.13
C ALA A 45 -4.12 7.21 -0.18
N ASP A 46 -4.32 8.53 -0.08
CA ASP A 46 -4.73 9.43 -1.17
C ASP A 46 -3.90 9.26 -2.45
N PHE A 47 -2.59 9.04 -2.31
CA PHE A 47 -1.71 8.78 -3.44
C PHE A 47 -2.13 7.52 -4.24
N TRP A 48 -2.44 6.42 -3.56
CA TRP A 48 -2.88 5.18 -4.20
C TRP A 48 -4.34 5.22 -4.64
N GLU A 49 -5.18 5.97 -3.92
CA GLU A 49 -6.60 6.13 -4.25
C GLU A 49 -6.84 7.05 -5.46
N HIS A 50 -5.97 8.05 -5.68
CA HIS A 50 -6.22 9.12 -6.64
C HIS A 50 -5.13 9.35 -7.68
N GLU A 51 -3.85 9.09 -7.38
CA GLU A 51 -2.74 9.45 -8.27
C GLU A 51 -2.13 8.23 -8.98
N TYR A 52 -1.95 7.11 -8.29
CA TYR A 52 -1.25 5.91 -8.80
C TYR A 52 -1.80 5.35 -10.12
N GLY A 53 -3.09 5.53 -10.40
CA GLY A 53 -3.73 5.07 -11.64
C GLY A 53 -3.86 6.13 -12.74
N LYS A 54 -3.56 7.40 -12.46
CA LYS A 54 -3.67 8.49 -13.46
C LYS A 54 -2.54 8.43 -14.48
N ASP A 55 -1.32 8.10 -14.04
CA ASP A 55 -0.14 8.00 -14.92
C ASP A 55 -0.33 6.95 -16.04
N LYS A 56 -1.03 5.85 -15.77
CA LYS A 56 -1.33 4.82 -16.79
C LYS A 56 -2.38 5.22 -17.83
N LYS A 57 -3.20 6.24 -17.57
CA LYS A 57 -4.22 6.71 -18.53
C LYS A 57 -3.67 7.79 -19.47
N GLU A 58 -2.68 8.57 -19.04
CA GLU A 58 -2.07 9.62 -19.87
C GLU A 58 -1.04 9.06 -20.86
N GLU A 59 -0.36 7.94 -20.57
CA GLU A 59 0.54 7.28 -21.54
C GLU A 59 -0.16 6.57 -22.72
N VAL A 60 -1.49 6.42 -22.69
CA VAL A 60 -2.27 5.70 -23.71
C VAL A 60 -3.21 6.64 -24.50
N SER A 61 -3.04 7.96 -24.38
CA SER A 61 -3.84 8.96 -25.10
C SER A 61 -3.04 9.80 -26.09
#